data_AF-A0A7V1WCQ2-F1
#
_entry.id   AF-A0A7V1WCQ2-F1
#
_cell.length_a   1.000
_cell.length_b   1.000
_cell.length_c   1.000
_cell.angle_alpha   90.00
_cell.angle_beta   90.00
_cell.angle_gamma   90.00
#
_symmetry.space_group_name_H-M   'P 1'
#
loop_
_entity.id
_entity.type
_entity.pdbx_description
1 polymer ?
#
loop_
_entity_poly.entity_id
_entity_poly.type
_entity_poly.pdbx_seq_one_letter_code
_entity_poly.pdbx_strand_id
1 'polypeptide(L)'
;MRRTVVALAALMLLAGACTAGGGTGQSPPPTVNPSATHEPVTIEIWGAWSGRELKQFNQIFPAFEEKYPWITVKSVGNRDDEAIVAAIRVGRELSSGVVVAILPDSGVKYLSTQLWQ
;
A
#
# COMPACT_ATOMS: atom_id res chain seq x y z
N MET A 1 -14.14 -25.24 42.67
CA MET A 1 -12.72 -25.10 42.29
C MET A 1 -12.44 -25.40 40.81
N ARG A 2 -13.04 -26.44 40.18
CA ARG A 2 -12.84 -26.71 38.74
C ARG A 2 -13.44 -25.67 37.78
N ARG A 3 -14.58 -25.06 38.13
CA ARG A 3 -15.29 -24.07 37.28
C ARG A 3 -14.61 -22.70 37.24
N THR A 4 -13.96 -22.30 38.33
CA THR A 4 -13.25 -21.02 38.45
C THR A 4 -11.93 -21.01 37.69
N VAL A 5 -11.27 -22.16 37.52
CA VAL A 5 -10.02 -22.30 36.76
C VAL A 5 -10.25 -22.15 35.25
N VAL A 6 -11.40 -22.62 34.74
CA VAL A 6 -11.72 -22.53 33.30
C VAL A 6 -12.01 -21.09 32.86
N ALA A 7 -12.66 -20.29 33.72
CA ALA A 7 -13.00 -18.91 33.41
C ALA A 7 -11.76 -18.00 33.31
N LEU A 8 -10.73 -18.25 34.13
CA LEU A 8 -9.47 -17.50 34.12
C LEU A 8 -8.62 -17.79 32.87
N ALA A 9 -8.63 -19.04 32.39
CA ALA A 9 -7.90 -19.41 31.18
C ALA A 9 -8.49 -18.74 29.91
N ALA A 10 -9.82 -18.66 29.81
CA ALA A 10 -10.49 -18.02 28.68
C ALA A 10 -10.18 -16.51 28.60
N LEU A 11 -10.08 -15.82 29.73
CA LEU A 11 -9.81 -14.38 29.75
C LEU A 11 -8.37 -14.05 29.30
N MET A 12 -7.40 -14.93 29.55
CA MET A 12 -6.02 -14.76 29.07
C MET A 12 -5.88 -14.99 27.56
N LEU A 13 -6.70 -15.87 26.97
CA LEU A 13 -6.72 -16.11 25.52
C LEU A 13 -7.30 -14.94 24.73
N LEU A 14 -8.26 -14.18 25.28
CA LEU A 14 -8.82 -13.01 24.60
C LEU A 14 -7.88 -11.80 24.58
N ALA A 15 -6.96 -11.67 25.56
CA ALA A 15 -6.01 -10.55 25.61
C ALA A 15 -4.87 -10.68 24.58
N GLY A 16 -4.54 -11.90 24.12
CA GLY A 16 -3.52 -12.14 23.10
C GLY A 16 -4.00 -11.95 21.65
N ALA A 17 -5.32 -11.88 21.43
CA ALA A 17 -5.89 -11.78 20.08
C ALA A 17 -5.82 -10.36 19.50
N CYS A 18 -5.56 -9.33 20.31
CA CYS A 18 -5.42 -7.96 19.83
C CYS A 18 -4.02 -7.63 19.28
N THR A 19 -3.08 -8.57 19.28
CA THR A 19 -1.78 -8.43 18.58
C THR A 19 -1.72 -9.31 17.34
N ALA A 20 -2.80 -9.31 16.53
CA ALA A 20 -2.73 -9.78 15.15
C ALA A 20 -1.85 -8.80 14.35
N GLY A 21 -0.55 -9.08 14.27
CA GLY A 21 0.39 -8.33 13.41
C GLY A 21 1.84 -8.25 13.89
N GLY A 22 2.17 -8.74 15.10
CA GLY A 22 3.54 -8.67 15.63
C GLY A 22 4.40 -9.85 15.21
N GLY A 23 4.78 -9.95 13.94
CA GLY A 23 5.83 -10.88 13.53
C GLY A 23 7.13 -10.55 14.28
N THR A 24 7.58 -11.45 15.16
CA THR A 24 8.87 -11.35 15.87
C THR A 24 9.99 -11.48 14.84
N GLY A 25 10.45 -10.34 14.31
CA GLY A 25 11.49 -10.30 13.29
C GLY A 25 11.42 -9.13 12.30
N GLN A 26 10.42 -8.26 12.38
CA GLN A 26 10.42 -7.05 11.55
C GLN A 26 11.41 -6.03 12.11
N SER A 27 12.55 -5.88 11.44
CA SER A 27 13.37 -4.68 11.58
C SER A 27 12.49 -3.45 11.36
N PRO A 28 12.67 -2.36 12.12
CA PRO A 28 11.94 -1.13 11.85
C PRO A 28 12.14 -0.74 10.38
N PRO A 29 11.07 -0.29 9.69
CA PRO A 29 11.17 0.06 8.28
C PRO A 29 12.28 1.10 8.09
N PRO A 30 13.05 0.99 7.00
CA PRO A 30 14.14 1.92 6.74
C PRO A 30 13.61 3.35 6.67
N THR A 31 14.27 4.27 7.37
CA THR A 31 13.94 5.70 7.34
C THR A 31 14.62 6.36 6.14
N VAL A 32 13.84 7.03 5.28
CA VAL A 32 14.37 7.82 4.16
C VAL A 32 14.78 9.20 4.66
N ASN A 33 16.04 9.60 4.43
CA ASN A 33 16.48 10.98 4.67
C ASN A 33 16.07 11.88 3.48
N PRO A 34 15.18 12.88 3.68
CA PRO A 34 14.73 13.73 2.60
C PRO A 34 15.73 14.78 2.10
N SER A 35 16.86 14.91 2.76
CA SER A 35 17.91 15.83 2.33
C SER A 35 19.13 15.12 1.75
N ALA A 36 19.12 13.78 1.69
CA ALA A 36 20.19 13.05 1.03
C ALA A 36 20.14 13.26 -0.49
N THR A 37 21.27 13.05 -1.17
CA THR A 37 21.31 13.04 -2.62
C THR A 37 20.66 11.78 -3.15
N HIS A 38 19.70 11.95 -4.05
CA HIS A 38 18.99 10.87 -4.73
C HIS A 38 18.91 11.17 -6.22
N GLU A 39 18.86 10.12 -7.03
CA GLU A 39 18.50 10.26 -8.44
C GLU A 39 17.04 10.73 -8.56
N PRO A 40 16.70 11.59 -9.55
CA PRO A 40 15.32 11.98 -9.79
C PRO A 40 14.44 10.77 -10.15
N VAL A 41 13.26 10.67 -9.53
CA VAL A 41 12.30 9.59 -9.77
C VAL A 41 10.92 10.17 -10.07
N THR A 42 10.18 9.56 -11.00
CA THR A 42 8.76 9.82 -11.19
C THR A 42 7.93 8.63 -10.72
N ILE A 43 6.99 8.89 -9.83
CA ILE A 43 5.97 7.93 -9.39
C ILE A 43 4.69 8.20 -10.19
N GLU A 44 4.24 7.24 -10.99
CA GLU A 44 2.94 7.31 -11.65
C GLU A 44 1.88 6.54 -10.86
N ILE A 45 0.76 7.20 -10.54
CA ILE A 45 -0.35 6.63 -9.79
C ILE A 45 -1.56 6.53 -10.71
N TRP A 46 -1.96 5.29 -11.05
CA TRP A 46 -3.06 5.03 -11.95
C TRP A 46 -4.33 4.69 -11.17
N GLY A 47 -5.48 5.16 -11.64
CA GLY A 47 -6.75 4.77 -11.03
C GLY A 47 -7.98 5.15 -11.83
N ALA A 48 -9.13 4.65 -11.37
CA ALA A 48 -10.44 4.87 -11.99
C ALA A 48 -11.00 6.29 -11.75
N TRP A 49 -10.43 7.04 -10.80
CA TRP A 49 -10.87 8.40 -10.49
C TRP A 49 -10.76 9.32 -11.70
N SER A 50 -11.70 10.26 -11.79
CA SER A 50 -11.79 11.18 -12.92
C SER A 50 -12.40 12.52 -12.50
N GLY A 51 -12.32 13.51 -13.40
CA GLY A 51 -12.94 14.82 -13.22
C GLY A 51 -12.57 15.48 -11.89
N ARG A 52 -13.57 15.66 -11.01
CA ARG A 52 -13.41 16.34 -9.72
C ARG A 52 -12.53 15.54 -8.75
N GLU A 53 -12.67 14.22 -8.74
CA GLU A 53 -11.94 13.34 -7.81
C GLU A 53 -10.44 13.36 -8.13
N LEU A 54 -10.06 13.21 -9.40
CA LEU A 54 -8.67 13.35 -9.85
C LEU A 54 -8.08 14.71 -9.45
N LYS A 55 -8.85 15.79 -9.60
CA LYS A 55 -8.41 17.13 -9.20
C LYS A 55 -8.13 17.22 -7.71
N GLN A 56 -8.99 16.65 -6.86
CA GLN A 56 -8.80 16.65 -5.40
C GLN A 56 -7.63 15.78 -5.00
N PHE A 57 -7.48 14.60 -5.61
CA PHE A 57 -6.36 13.71 -5.35
C PHE A 57 -5.02 14.38 -5.65
N ASN A 58 -4.91 15.10 -6.77
CA ASN A 58 -3.70 15.83 -7.14
C ASN A 58 -3.29 16.93 -6.16
N GLN A 59 -4.20 17.41 -5.29
CA GLN A 59 -3.86 18.46 -4.32
C GLN A 59 -2.98 17.95 -3.18
N ILE A 60 -2.83 16.64 -2.98
CA ILE A 60 -2.00 16.09 -1.90
C ILE A 60 -0.52 16.01 -2.26
N PHE A 61 -0.19 15.96 -3.56
CA PHE A 61 1.18 15.74 -4.01
C PHE A 61 2.15 16.89 -3.74
N PRO A 62 1.76 18.18 -3.85
CA PRO A 62 2.70 19.28 -3.61
C PRO A 62 3.38 19.21 -2.24
N ALA A 63 2.63 18.87 -1.19
CA ALA A 63 3.21 18.73 0.15
C ALA A 63 4.17 17.52 0.27
N PHE A 64 3.93 16.46 -0.50
CA PHE A 64 4.83 15.34 -0.59
C PHE A 64 6.10 15.70 -1.38
N GLU A 65 5.96 16.33 -2.54
CA GLU A 65 7.09 16.75 -3.39
C GLU A 65 7.96 17.82 -2.71
N GLU A 66 7.38 18.71 -1.91
CA GLU A 66 8.13 19.65 -1.07
C GLU A 66 9.02 18.92 -0.05
N LYS A 67 8.49 17.86 0.55
CA LYS A 67 9.25 17.04 1.51
C LYS A 67 10.29 16.15 0.81
N TYR A 68 10.01 15.70 -0.41
CA TYR A 68 10.83 14.76 -1.18
C TYR A 68 11.14 15.34 -2.57
N PRO A 69 12.01 16.36 -2.69
CA PRO A 69 12.15 17.17 -3.91
C PRO A 69 12.75 16.43 -5.11
N TRP A 70 13.34 15.25 -4.92
CA TRP A 70 13.81 14.39 -6.01
C TRP A 70 12.71 13.48 -6.58
N ILE A 71 11.52 13.48 -5.98
CA ILE A 71 10.39 12.67 -6.41
C ILE A 71 9.35 13.58 -7.05
N THR A 72 8.90 13.21 -8.25
CA THR A 72 7.73 13.78 -8.91
C THR A 72 6.59 12.77 -8.90
N VAL A 73 5.37 13.19 -8.60
CA VAL A 73 4.19 12.32 -8.58
C VAL A 73 3.22 12.74 -9.69
N LYS A 74 2.85 11.78 -10.54
CA LYS A 74 1.86 11.97 -11.60
C LYS A 74 0.67 11.06 -11.34
N SER A 75 -0.54 11.61 -11.19
CA SER A 75 -1.74 10.77 -11.20
C SER A 75 -2.39 10.73 -12.57
N VAL A 76 -2.71 9.52 -13.01
CA VAL A 76 -3.34 9.20 -14.29
C VAL A 76 -4.70 8.58 -14.01
N GLY A 77 -5.76 9.38 -14.18
CA GLY A 77 -7.15 8.92 -14.01
C GLY A 77 -7.71 8.18 -15.23
N ASN A 78 -8.99 7.80 -15.14
CA ASN A 78 -9.74 7.06 -16.18
C ASN A 78 -9.08 5.73 -16.59
N ARG A 79 -8.53 4.98 -15.63
CA ARG A 79 -8.02 3.62 -15.86
C ARG A 79 -8.99 2.60 -15.27
N ASP A 80 -9.50 1.72 -16.11
CA ASP A 80 -10.32 0.58 -15.70
C ASP A 80 -9.46 -0.57 -15.15
N ASP A 81 -10.12 -1.55 -14.54
CA ASP A 81 -9.45 -2.69 -13.91
C ASP A 81 -8.67 -3.52 -14.94
N GLU A 82 -9.18 -3.64 -16.17
CA GLU A 82 -8.49 -4.32 -17.27
C GLU A 82 -7.17 -3.62 -17.63
N ALA A 83 -7.17 -2.29 -17.74
CA ALA A 83 -5.96 -1.51 -17.97
C ALA A 83 -4.97 -1.64 -16.82
N ILE A 84 -5.45 -1.67 -15.56
CA ILE A 84 -4.59 -1.88 -14.38
C ILE A 84 -3.97 -3.28 -14.40
N VAL A 85 -4.74 -4.33 -14.69
CA VAL A 85 -4.22 -5.70 -14.81
C VAL A 85 -3.21 -5.83 -15.94
N ALA A 86 -3.47 -5.22 -17.10
CA ALA A 86 -2.52 -5.18 -18.20
C ALA A 86 -1.23 -4.42 -17.82
N ALA A 87 -1.36 -3.30 -17.11
CA ALA A 87 -0.23 -2.51 -16.63
C ALA A 87 0.62 -3.27 -15.62
N ILE A 88 0.02 -4.03 -14.70
CA ILE A 88 0.79 -4.87 -13.75
C ILE A 88 1.57 -5.93 -14.51
N ARG A 89 0.99 -6.58 -15.54
CA ARG A 89 1.69 -7.57 -16.36
C ARG A 89 2.93 -6.99 -17.06
N VAL A 90 2.81 -5.78 -17.61
CA VAL A 90 3.95 -5.05 -18.20
C VAL A 90 4.92 -4.56 -17.12
N GLY A 91 4.38 -4.12 -15.98
CA GLY A 91 5.12 -3.61 -14.83
C GLY A 91 6.09 -4.62 -14.24
N ARG A 92 5.81 -5.92 -14.38
CA ARG A 92 6.75 -7.00 -13.99
C ARG A 92 8.07 -6.98 -14.76
N GLU A 93 8.08 -6.41 -15.96
CA GLU A 93 9.29 -6.24 -16.77
C GLU A 93 10.03 -4.93 -16.45
N LEU A 94 9.42 -4.04 -15.65
CA LEU A 94 10.05 -2.78 -15.26
C LEU A 94 11.00 -3.00 -14.08
N SER A 95 12.19 -2.41 -14.16
CA SER A 95 13.17 -2.41 -13.07
C SER A 95 12.77 -1.48 -11.91
N SER A 96 11.85 -0.53 -12.14
CA SER A 96 11.33 0.38 -11.13
C SER A 96 9.95 0.95 -11.53
N GLY A 97 9.12 1.24 -10.53
CA GLY A 97 7.77 1.78 -10.69
C GLY A 97 6.89 1.43 -9.49
N VAL A 98 5.82 2.20 -9.26
CA VAL A 98 4.83 1.90 -8.21
C VAL A 98 3.46 1.85 -8.88
N VAL A 99 2.72 0.77 -8.67
CA VAL A 99 1.30 0.67 -9.05
C VAL A 99 0.48 0.72 -7.76
N VAL A 100 -0.36 1.74 -7.64
CA VAL A 100 -1.36 1.81 -6.56
C VAL A 100 -2.70 1.42 -7.18
N ALA A 101 -3.27 0.31 -6.72
CA ALA A 101 -4.58 -0.14 -7.14
C ALA A 101 -5.48 -0.26 -5.91
N ILE A 102 -6.67 0.34 -5.97
CA ILE A 102 -7.74 0.06 -5.02
C ILE A 102 -8.54 -1.07 -5.64
N LEU A 103 -8.42 -2.26 -5.05
CA LEU A 103 -9.09 -3.44 -5.56
C LEU A 103 -10.43 -3.61 -4.82
N PRO A 104 -11.51 -3.98 -5.53
CA PRO A 104 -12.74 -4.39 -4.87
C PRO A 104 -12.50 -5.57 -3.92
N ASP A 105 -13.40 -5.76 -2.95
CA ASP A 105 -13.43 -6.91 -2.05
C ASP A 105 -12.17 -7.11 -1.18
N SER A 106 -11.56 -6.01 -0.71
CA SER A 106 -10.32 -6.00 0.10
C SER A 106 -9.08 -6.56 -0.63
N GLY A 107 -9.13 -6.72 -1.95
CA GLY A 107 -8.00 -7.20 -2.76
C GLY A 107 -7.67 -8.69 -2.62
N VAL A 108 -8.38 -9.45 -1.78
CA VAL A 108 -8.07 -10.86 -1.45
C VAL A 108 -8.05 -11.75 -2.69
N LYS A 109 -8.99 -11.55 -3.62
CA LYS A 109 -9.08 -12.29 -4.89
C LYS A 109 -7.81 -12.16 -5.74
N TYR A 110 -7.12 -11.03 -5.64
CA TYR A 110 -5.95 -10.75 -6.46
C TYR A 110 -4.67 -11.32 -5.84
N LEU A 111 -4.65 -11.58 -4.53
CA LEU A 111 -3.50 -12.21 -3.84
C LEU A 111 -3.20 -13.63 -4.35
N SER A 112 -4.22 -14.36 -4.83
CA SER A 112 -4.05 -15.69 -5.42
C SER A 112 -3.66 -15.68 -6.91
N THR A 113 -3.54 -14.50 -7.52
CA THR A 113 -3.12 -14.37 -8.92
C THR A 113 -1.61 -14.23 -9.01
N GLN A 114 -1.05 -14.52 -10.19
CA GLN A 114 0.37 -14.26 -10.48
C GLN A 114 0.71 -12.76 -10.58
N LEU A 115 -0.21 -11.85 -10.24
CA LEU A 115 0.05 -10.41 -10.24
C LEU A 115 1.13 -10.01 -9.22
N TRP A 116 1.31 -10.79 -8.15
CA TRP A 116 2.21 -10.45 -7.03
C TRP A 116 3.39 -11.43 -6.83
N GLN A 117 3.60 -12.37 -7.76
CA GLN A 117 4.72 -13.33 -7.77
C GLN A 117 5.85 -12.85 -8.69
#